data_AF-A0A2W1FRB7-F1
#
_entry.id   AF-A0A2W1FRB7-F1
#
_cell.length_a   1.000
_cell.length_b   1.000
_cell.length_c   1.000
_cell.angle_alpha   90.00
_cell.angle_beta   90.00
_cell.angle_gamma   90.00
#
_symmetry.space_group_name_H-M   'P 1'
#
loop_
_entity.id
_entity.type
_entity.pdbx_description
1 polymer ?
#
loop_
_entity_poly.entity_id
_entity_poly.type
_entity_poly.pdbx_seq_one_letter_code
_entity_poly.pdbx_strand_id
1 'polypeptide(L)'
;MNEEQLGFNPTIITDGDKRYIKIERENRKERLVINSLIKRVPYVAGRATTCWKSYKEEDPNKPLVIKDSWQYPEREEEGDLLRKATEKDVVNVARYYYHETVRVGTQDDSIRGNVRQGLDVMKATNYKPGYTMPPLSTVVRSLSRKGRSSSVAGQKRCSSCTNASLSPSKRTYSSSLVKGGRATADRVHRRVIVQDYGKPIYMARSRASLLAALESCIAGYESLYTRAGMLQCDISPNNLMVNEDDDNPSWHAFLIDLDLAIKEDREKPSGSRGKTGTRAFMAIGVLLEDEMHSFMHDLESFF
;
A
#
# COMPACT_ATOMS: atom_id res chain seq x y z
N MET A 1 -5.50 24.39 -20.97
CA MET A 1 -5.19 23.53 -19.80
C MET A 1 -4.12 22.55 -20.28
N ASN A 2 -2.93 22.57 -19.70
CA ASN A 2 -1.84 21.66 -20.09
C ASN A 2 -1.96 20.30 -19.38
N GLU A 3 -1.19 19.30 -19.79
CA GLU A 3 -1.25 17.96 -19.19
C GLU A 3 -0.93 17.96 -17.67
N GLU A 4 0.00 18.81 -17.23
CA GLU A 4 0.30 19.00 -15.81
C GLU A 4 -0.91 19.49 -15.02
N GLN A 5 -1.64 20.48 -15.55
CA GLN A 5 -2.89 21.00 -14.97
C GLN A 5 -4.02 19.97 -14.99
N LEU A 6 -3.98 19.01 -15.93
CA LEU A 6 -4.89 17.86 -15.98
C LEU A 6 -4.47 16.73 -15.02
N GLY A 7 -3.34 16.89 -14.32
CA GLY A 7 -2.84 15.94 -13.32
C GLY A 7 -2.05 14.76 -13.90
N PHE A 8 -1.60 14.85 -15.16
CA PHE A 8 -0.64 13.90 -15.71
C PHE A 8 0.71 14.04 -15.01
N ASN A 9 1.49 12.95 -15.00
CA ASN A 9 2.83 12.94 -14.42
C ASN A 9 3.83 13.48 -15.46
N PRO A 10 4.39 14.70 -15.29
CA PRO A 10 5.28 15.30 -16.28
C PRO A 10 6.64 14.63 -16.38
N THR A 11 6.97 13.71 -15.46
CA THR A 11 8.23 12.96 -15.50
C THR A 11 8.20 11.77 -16.45
N ILE A 12 7.01 11.40 -16.96
CA ILE A 12 6.85 10.38 -17.99
C ILE A 12 6.89 11.08 -19.35
N ILE A 13 7.94 10.83 -20.11
CA ILE A 13 8.17 11.43 -21.42
C ILE A 13 7.52 10.55 -22.48
N THR A 14 6.75 11.15 -23.38
CA THR A 14 6.18 10.50 -24.55
C THR A 14 6.91 10.97 -25.79
N ASP A 15 7.44 10.04 -26.57
CA ASP A 15 8.16 10.28 -27.83
C ASP A 15 7.63 9.31 -28.89
N GLY A 16 6.78 9.82 -29.78
CA GLY A 16 5.96 9.00 -30.67
C GLY A 16 5.09 8.02 -29.88
N ASP A 17 5.20 6.73 -30.20
CA ASP A 17 4.47 5.64 -29.53
C ASP A 17 5.16 5.14 -28.25
N LYS A 18 6.37 5.63 -27.96
CA LYS A 18 7.15 5.19 -26.78
C LYS A 18 6.91 6.13 -25.60
N ARG A 19 6.75 5.54 -24.42
CA ARG A 19 6.78 6.24 -23.14
C ARG A 19 7.94 5.76 -22.31
N TYR A 20 8.66 6.68 -21.68
CA TYR A 20 9.82 6.32 -20.87
C TYR A 20 10.05 7.33 -19.75
N ILE A 21 10.83 6.90 -18.74
CA ILE A 21 11.38 7.79 -17.72
C ILE A 21 12.90 7.85 -17.85
N LYS A 22 13.49 8.94 -17.37
CA LYS A 22 14.94 9.11 -17.26
C LYS A 22 15.33 9.03 -15.80
N ILE A 23 16.31 8.20 -15.48
CA ILE A 23 16.90 8.13 -14.14
C ILE A 23 18.40 8.36 -14.23
N GLU A 24 19.02 8.73 -13.11
CA GLU A 24 20.47 8.85 -12.98
C GLU A 24 20.96 7.89 -11.91
N ARG A 25 21.67 6.85 -12.34
CA ARG A 25 22.18 5.76 -11.49
C ARG A 25 23.67 5.59 -11.77
N GLU A 26 24.50 5.56 -10.72
CA GLU A 26 25.96 5.41 -10.85
C GLU A 26 26.61 6.45 -11.81
N ASN A 27 26.15 7.71 -11.75
CA ASN A 27 26.54 8.80 -12.65
C ASN A 27 26.26 8.55 -14.14
N ARG A 28 25.36 7.63 -14.46
CA ARG A 28 24.90 7.33 -15.82
C ARG A 28 23.41 7.62 -15.94
N LYS A 29 23.05 8.26 -17.05
CA LYS A 29 21.65 8.50 -17.40
C LYS A 29 21.12 7.28 -18.11
N GLU A 30 20.06 6.70 -17.56
CA GLU A 30 19.39 5.54 -18.14
C GLU A 30 17.98 5.93 -18.58
N ARG A 31 17.52 5.31 -19.67
CA ARG A 31 16.14 5.41 -20.14
C ARG A 31 15.43 4.10 -19.87
N LEU A 32 14.35 4.17 -19.10
CA LEU A 32 13.50 3.02 -18.82
C LEU A 32 12.21 3.15 -19.61
N VAL A 33 12.04 2.27 -20.59
CA VAL A 33 10.88 2.27 -21.48
C VAL A 33 9.71 1.59 -20.75
N ILE A 34 8.58 2.28 -20.69
CA ILE A 34 7.34 1.78 -20.12
C ILE A 34 6.65 0.90 -21.16
N ASN A 35 6.54 -0.39 -20.85
CA ASN A 35 5.91 -1.38 -21.72
C ASN A 35 4.39 -1.41 -21.50
N SER A 36 3.96 -1.66 -20.26
CA SER A 36 2.54 -1.86 -19.95
C SER A 36 2.17 -1.45 -18.53
N LEU A 37 0.89 -1.14 -18.32
CA LEU A 37 0.34 -0.85 -17.00
C LEU A 37 0.10 -2.17 -16.25
N ILE A 38 0.64 -2.30 -15.04
CA ILE A 38 0.40 -3.45 -14.15
C ILE A 38 -0.83 -3.18 -13.29
N LYS A 39 -0.83 -2.04 -12.59
CA LYS A 39 -1.86 -1.70 -11.60
C LYS A 39 -2.01 -0.19 -11.50
N ARG A 40 -3.24 0.27 -11.31
CA ARG A 40 -3.54 1.66 -10.92
C ARG A 40 -4.60 1.63 -9.83
N VAL A 41 -4.27 2.18 -8.66
CA VAL A 41 -5.19 2.29 -7.51
C VAL A 41 -5.70 3.73 -7.42
N PRO A 42 -6.96 3.99 -7.80
CA PRO A 42 -7.51 5.35 -7.79
C PRO A 42 -7.43 5.96 -6.39
N TYR A 43 -7.07 7.25 -6.33
CA TYR A 43 -7.02 8.00 -5.09
C TYR A 43 -7.72 9.35 -5.27
N VAL A 44 -8.67 9.67 -4.41
CA VAL A 44 -9.52 10.88 -4.57
C VAL A 44 -8.75 12.17 -4.29
N ALA A 45 -7.70 12.09 -3.47
CA ALA A 45 -7.01 13.26 -2.94
C ALA A 45 -5.61 13.51 -3.53
N GLY A 46 -5.18 12.74 -4.54
CA GLY A 46 -3.83 12.78 -5.10
C GLY A 46 -3.75 12.01 -6.43
N ARG A 47 -2.55 11.91 -7.02
CA ARG A 47 -2.36 11.07 -8.22
C ARG A 47 -2.29 9.60 -7.76
N ALA A 48 -3.10 8.73 -8.33
CA ALA A 48 -3.22 7.31 -7.99
C ALA A 48 -1.85 6.60 -7.82
N THR A 49 -1.75 5.60 -6.93
CA THR A 49 -0.58 4.70 -6.94
C THR A 49 -0.62 3.88 -8.23
N THR A 50 0.47 3.93 -9.00
CA THR A 50 0.53 3.33 -10.32
C THR A 50 1.80 2.51 -10.47
N CYS A 51 1.66 1.28 -10.97
CA CYS A 51 2.77 0.37 -11.23
C CYS A 51 2.81 0.04 -12.72
N TRP A 52 4.00 0.09 -13.31
CA TRP A 52 4.23 -0.23 -14.72
C TRP A 52 5.29 -1.31 -14.88
N LYS A 53 5.10 -2.16 -15.88
CA LYS A 53 6.16 -3.01 -16.41
C LYS A 53 7.00 -2.16 -17.35
N SER A 54 8.31 -2.23 -17.19
CA SER A 54 9.29 -1.46 -17.93
C SER A 54 10.52 -2.30 -18.21
N TYR A 55 11.46 -1.76 -18.95
CA TYR A 55 12.77 -2.34 -19.20
C TYR A 55 13.77 -1.23 -19.51
N LYS A 56 15.06 -1.53 -19.34
CA LYS A 56 16.12 -0.60 -19.77
C LYS A 56 16.21 -0.61 -21.29
N GLU A 57 16.26 0.55 -21.94
CA GLU A 57 16.30 0.64 -23.41
C GLU A 57 17.47 -0.17 -24.02
N GLU A 58 18.58 -0.29 -23.29
CA GLU A 58 19.78 -1.06 -23.68
C GLU A 58 19.65 -2.58 -23.43
N ASP A 59 18.71 -3.02 -22.59
CA ASP A 59 18.52 -4.43 -22.21
C ASP A 59 17.02 -4.76 -22.08
N PRO A 60 16.31 -4.94 -23.21
CA PRO A 60 14.86 -5.11 -23.22
C PRO A 60 14.38 -6.46 -22.66
N ASN A 61 15.29 -7.43 -22.50
CA ASN A 61 14.96 -8.77 -22.02
C ASN A 61 14.85 -8.82 -20.49
N LYS A 62 15.40 -7.83 -19.77
CA LYS A 62 15.28 -7.76 -18.32
C LYS A 62 14.11 -6.87 -17.92
N PRO A 63 13.05 -7.42 -17.30
CA PRO A 63 11.95 -6.60 -16.83
C PRO A 63 12.41 -5.74 -15.66
N LEU A 64 11.76 -4.59 -15.52
CA LEU A 64 11.81 -3.72 -14.36
C LEU A 64 10.37 -3.32 -14.01
N VAL A 65 10.10 -3.07 -12.73
CA VAL A 65 8.81 -2.54 -12.29
C VAL A 65 9.01 -1.15 -11.72
N ILE A 66 8.33 -0.17 -12.29
CA ILE A 66 8.26 1.21 -11.77
C ILE A 66 7.00 1.31 -10.92
N LYS A 67 7.12 1.74 -9.67
CA LYS A 67 6.02 2.03 -8.75
C LYS A 67 6.07 3.52 -8.37
N ASP A 68 5.07 4.27 -8.82
CA ASP A 68 4.83 5.64 -8.36
C ASP A 68 3.77 5.61 -7.26
N SER A 69 4.12 6.14 -6.08
CA SER A 69 3.26 6.16 -4.89
C SER A 69 3.34 7.48 -4.14
N TRP A 70 2.35 7.77 -3.30
CA TRP A 70 2.27 9.00 -2.51
C TRP A 70 2.36 8.68 -1.03
N GLN A 71 3.51 8.97 -0.44
CA GLN A 71 3.88 8.53 0.90
C GLN A 71 3.93 9.71 1.88
N TYR A 72 3.74 9.41 3.16
CA TYR A 72 3.94 10.38 4.23
C TYR A 72 5.44 10.70 4.36
N PRO A 73 5.85 11.98 4.36
CA PRO A 73 7.27 12.34 4.49
C PRO A 73 7.93 11.83 5.77
N GLU A 74 7.14 11.56 6.81
CA GLU A 74 7.62 11.07 8.10
C GLU A 74 7.96 9.56 8.09
N ARG A 75 7.64 8.83 7.01
CA ARG A 75 7.95 7.42 6.87
C ARG A 75 9.31 7.21 6.21
N GLU A 76 9.95 6.11 6.59
CA GLU A 76 11.10 5.59 5.85
C GLU A 76 10.68 5.27 4.41
N GLU A 77 11.59 5.49 3.46
CA GLU A 77 11.32 5.29 2.05
C GLU A 77 11.37 3.80 1.71
N GLU A 78 10.37 3.29 1.01
CA GLU A 78 10.40 1.90 0.53
C GLU A 78 11.66 1.60 -0.29
N GLY A 79 12.13 2.56 -1.08
CA GLY A 79 13.37 2.43 -1.84
C GLY A 79 14.60 2.20 -0.96
N ASP A 80 14.68 2.85 0.21
CA ASP A 80 15.76 2.64 1.18
C ASP A 80 15.66 1.25 1.83
N LEU A 81 14.44 0.82 2.16
CA LEU A 81 14.20 -0.50 2.76
C LEU A 81 14.57 -1.63 1.80
N LEU A 82 14.16 -1.53 0.53
CA LEU A 82 14.51 -2.49 -0.52
C LEU A 82 16.02 -2.48 -0.82
N ARG A 83 16.65 -1.29 -0.83
CA ARG A 83 18.11 -1.18 -1.00
C ARG A 83 18.84 -1.92 0.12
N LYS A 84 18.47 -1.65 1.38
CA LYS A 84 19.04 -2.33 2.55
C LYS A 84 18.80 -3.84 2.54
N ALA A 85 17.62 -4.31 2.10
CA ALA A 85 17.35 -5.74 1.96
C ALA A 85 18.26 -6.37 0.89
N THR A 86 18.46 -5.68 -0.23
CA THR A 86 19.34 -6.14 -1.32
C THR A 86 20.81 -6.18 -0.89
N GLU A 87 21.29 -5.14 -0.21
CA GLU A 87 22.67 -5.06 0.33
C GLU A 87 22.97 -6.13 1.39
N LYS A 88 21.93 -6.66 2.05
CA LYS A 88 22.03 -7.73 3.05
C LYS A 88 21.74 -9.12 2.47
N ASP A 89 21.74 -9.25 1.16
CA ASP A 89 21.50 -10.51 0.43
C ASP A 89 20.21 -11.21 0.89
N VAL A 90 19.13 -10.45 1.11
CA VAL A 90 17.82 -11.03 1.40
C VAL A 90 17.31 -11.78 0.16
N VAL A 91 16.90 -13.03 0.35
CA VAL A 91 16.35 -13.86 -0.74
C VAL A 91 14.84 -13.69 -0.85
N ASN A 92 14.27 -13.96 -2.03
CA ASN A 92 12.81 -13.96 -2.28
C ASN A 92 12.09 -12.67 -1.82
N VAL A 93 12.77 -11.53 -1.94
CA VAL A 93 12.21 -10.18 -1.85
C VAL A 93 12.62 -9.44 -3.11
N ALA A 94 11.74 -8.58 -3.63
CA ALA A 94 12.04 -7.81 -4.84
C ALA A 94 13.36 -7.04 -4.70
N ARG A 95 14.26 -7.23 -5.66
CA ARG A 95 15.58 -6.63 -5.65
C ARG A 95 15.51 -5.17 -6.06
N TYR A 96 16.18 -4.34 -5.29
CA TYR A 96 16.29 -2.92 -5.53
C TYR A 96 17.00 -2.63 -6.87
N TYR A 97 16.49 -1.65 -7.60
CA TYR A 97 17.16 -1.09 -8.77
C TYR A 97 17.47 0.40 -8.57
N TYR A 98 16.45 1.19 -8.24
CA TYR A 98 16.55 2.63 -8.08
C TYR A 98 15.35 3.18 -7.28
N HIS A 99 15.52 4.32 -6.64
CA HIS A 99 14.39 5.09 -6.10
C HIS A 99 14.72 6.59 -6.09
N GLU A 100 13.68 7.41 -6.07
CA GLU A 100 13.80 8.86 -5.96
C GLU A 100 12.54 9.49 -5.35
N THR A 101 12.72 10.68 -4.77
CA THR A 101 11.63 11.65 -4.65
C THR A 101 11.43 12.34 -5.98
N VAL A 102 10.26 12.17 -6.58
CA VAL A 102 9.97 12.76 -7.88
C VAL A 102 9.89 14.28 -7.73
N ARG A 103 10.55 15.00 -8.63
CA ARG A 103 10.52 16.47 -8.68
C ARG A 103 9.77 16.95 -9.91
N VAL A 104 8.97 18.00 -9.73
CA VAL A 104 8.31 18.74 -10.81
C VAL A 104 8.83 20.18 -10.78
N GLY A 105 9.55 20.57 -11.83
CA GLY A 105 10.31 21.82 -11.83
C GLY A 105 11.44 21.78 -10.80
N THR A 106 11.44 22.73 -9.85
CA THR A 106 12.46 22.86 -8.81
C THR A 106 12.05 22.31 -7.45
N GLN A 107 10.84 21.74 -7.35
CA GLN A 107 10.24 21.31 -6.09
C GLN A 107 9.89 19.81 -6.10
N ASP A 108 9.93 19.20 -4.92
CA ASP A 108 9.44 17.84 -4.73
C ASP A 108 7.95 17.76 -5.00
N ASP A 109 7.51 16.69 -5.66
CA ASP A 109 6.13 16.53 -6.07
C ASP A 109 5.26 16.16 -4.87
N SER A 110 4.56 17.16 -4.31
CA SER A 110 3.72 17.02 -3.11
C SER A 110 2.23 17.23 -3.43
N ILE A 111 1.33 16.60 -2.67
CA ILE A 111 -0.11 16.73 -2.89
C ILE A 111 -0.52 18.19 -2.69
N ARG A 112 -0.03 18.83 -1.63
CA ARG A 112 -0.32 20.24 -1.36
C ARG A 112 0.40 21.18 -2.32
N GLY A 113 1.65 20.87 -2.65
CA GLY A 113 2.52 21.71 -3.45
C GLY A 113 2.11 21.76 -4.91
N ASN A 114 1.69 20.63 -5.48
CA ASN A 114 1.39 20.52 -6.91
C ASN A 114 -0.05 20.09 -7.20
N VAL A 115 -0.51 18.97 -6.63
CA VAL A 115 -1.82 18.38 -7.02
C VAL A 115 -3.01 19.25 -6.58
N ARG A 116 -2.88 19.92 -5.44
CA ARG A 116 -3.92 20.75 -4.81
C ARG A 116 -3.45 22.18 -4.56
N GLN A 117 -2.44 22.62 -5.29
CA GLN A 117 -1.90 23.97 -5.15
C GLN A 117 -3.03 25.00 -5.32
N GLY A 118 -3.20 25.89 -4.35
CA GLY A 118 -4.23 26.93 -4.38
C GLY A 118 -5.67 26.46 -4.08
N LEU A 119 -5.91 25.17 -3.81
CA LEU A 119 -7.22 24.67 -3.37
C LEU A 119 -7.36 24.79 -1.85
N ASP A 120 -8.19 25.73 -1.42
CA ASP A 120 -8.60 25.85 -0.02
C ASP A 120 -10.00 25.24 0.17
N VAL A 121 -10.05 24.05 0.78
CA VAL A 121 -11.29 23.32 1.05
C VAL A 121 -12.24 24.13 1.96
N MET A 122 -11.71 25.03 2.79
CA MET A 122 -12.54 25.89 3.65
C MET A 122 -13.32 26.94 2.88
N LYS A 123 -12.91 27.27 1.64
CA LYS A 123 -13.61 28.19 0.75
C LYS A 123 -14.69 27.51 -0.11
N ALA A 124 -14.85 26.19 0.00
CA ALA A 124 -15.87 25.48 -0.76
C ALA A 124 -17.28 25.83 -0.25
N THR A 125 -18.21 26.11 -1.17
CA THR A 125 -19.61 26.46 -0.85
C THR A 125 -20.35 25.39 -0.05
N ASN A 126 -19.91 24.13 -0.15
CA ASN A 126 -20.48 22.99 0.56
C ASN A 126 -19.70 22.61 1.85
N TYR A 127 -18.73 23.41 2.27
CA TYR A 127 -17.94 23.12 3.47
C TYR A 127 -18.82 23.23 4.73
N LYS A 128 -18.91 22.14 5.50
CA LYS A 128 -19.56 22.12 6.82
C LYS A 128 -18.47 21.94 7.88
N PRO A 129 -18.26 22.92 8.79
CA PRO A 129 -17.37 22.74 9.94
C PRO A 129 -17.81 21.53 10.75
N GLY A 130 -16.89 20.62 11.08
CA GLY A 130 -17.19 19.43 11.87
C GLY A 130 -17.72 19.80 13.26
N TYR A 131 -18.83 19.19 13.68
CA TYR A 131 -19.41 19.34 15.01
C TYR A 131 -18.38 19.04 16.10
N THR A 132 -18.10 20.03 16.95
CA THR A 132 -17.39 19.84 18.22
C THR A 132 -18.29 19.03 19.15
N MET A 133 -17.96 17.76 19.38
CA MET A 133 -18.65 16.98 20.43
C MET A 133 -18.25 17.54 21.80
N PRO A 134 -19.20 17.79 22.73
CA PRO A 134 -18.86 18.14 24.10
C PRO A 134 -18.14 16.97 24.79
N PRO A 135 -17.33 17.23 25.83
CA PRO A 135 -16.52 16.19 26.45
C PRO A 135 -17.40 15.13 27.11
N LEU A 136 -17.02 13.86 26.92
CA LEU A 136 -17.70 12.72 27.52
C LEU A 136 -17.48 12.74 29.04
N SER A 137 -18.56 12.87 29.81
CA SER A 137 -18.55 12.78 31.25
C SER A 137 -18.20 11.36 31.70
N THR A 138 -17.29 11.28 32.66
CA THR A 138 -16.85 10.04 33.33
C THR A 138 -18.00 9.49 34.16
N VAL A 139 -18.79 8.56 33.63
CA VAL A 139 -19.68 7.72 34.44
C VAL A 139 -19.46 6.26 34.06
N VAL A 140 -18.67 5.59 34.90
CA VAL A 140 -18.55 4.14 34.94
C VAL A 140 -19.93 3.56 35.24
N ARG A 141 -20.51 2.79 34.30
CA ARG A 141 -21.62 1.86 34.60
C ARG A 141 -21.23 0.46 34.16
N SER A 142 -20.69 -0.28 35.12
CA SER A 142 -20.68 -1.73 35.14
C SER A 142 -22.10 -2.28 34.99
N LEU A 143 -22.35 -3.15 34.01
CA LEU A 143 -23.56 -3.96 33.96
C LEU A 143 -23.22 -5.41 33.58
N SER A 144 -23.17 -6.24 34.62
CA SER A 144 -23.41 -7.68 34.56
C SER A 144 -24.89 -7.94 34.24
N ARG A 145 -25.19 -8.96 33.41
CA ARG A 145 -26.23 -10.00 33.67
C ARG A 145 -26.41 -11.00 32.50
N LYS A 146 -26.00 -12.24 32.78
CA LYS A 146 -26.74 -13.53 32.66
C LYS A 146 -27.85 -13.69 31.59
N GLY A 147 -27.55 -14.54 30.59
CA GLY A 147 -28.28 -15.75 30.15
C GLY A 147 -29.78 -15.74 29.82
N ARG A 148 -30.11 -16.12 28.57
CA ARG A 148 -31.16 -17.12 28.23
C ARG A 148 -31.08 -17.52 26.75
N SER A 149 -31.13 -18.83 26.52
CA SER A 149 -31.11 -19.54 25.24
C SER A 149 -32.52 -19.93 24.76
N SER A 150 -32.75 -19.94 23.44
CA SER A 150 -33.41 -21.04 22.69
C SER A 150 -33.63 -20.67 21.22
N SER A 151 -33.50 -21.70 20.39
CA SER A 151 -33.48 -21.77 18.93
C SER A 151 -34.87 -21.75 18.27
N VAL A 152 -35.01 -21.11 17.10
CA VAL A 152 -35.85 -21.63 15.98
C VAL A 152 -35.23 -21.23 14.64
N ALA A 153 -35.05 -22.22 13.77
CA ALA A 153 -34.53 -22.12 12.41
C ALA A 153 -35.61 -21.65 11.42
N GLY A 154 -35.17 -20.97 10.35
CA GLY A 154 -35.79 -20.99 9.02
C GLY A 154 -37.13 -20.26 8.85
N GLN A 155 -37.10 -18.98 8.43
CA GLN A 155 -38.23 -18.41 7.71
C GLN A 155 -37.76 -17.45 6.59
N LYS A 156 -38.09 -17.81 5.35
CA LYS A 156 -37.91 -16.99 4.14
C LYS A 156 -38.72 -15.70 4.26
N ARG A 157 -38.15 -14.55 3.86
CA ARG A 157 -38.83 -13.25 3.87
C ARG A 157 -40.04 -13.29 2.92
N CYS A 158 -41.21 -12.91 3.44
CA CYS A 158 -42.39 -12.60 2.63
C CYS A 158 -42.39 -11.10 2.28
N SER A 159 -42.74 -10.79 1.04
CA SER A 159 -42.68 -9.47 0.42
C SER A 159 -44.05 -8.79 0.42
N SER A 160 -44.39 -8.04 1.48
CA SER A 160 -45.47 -7.05 1.43
C SER A 160 -45.56 -6.22 2.72
N CYS A 161 -44.79 -5.14 2.80
CA CYS A 161 -45.07 -4.03 3.71
C CYS A 161 -44.33 -2.77 3.22
N THR A 162 -45.00 -1.99 2.38
CA THR A 162 -44.46 -0.80 1.70
C THR A 162 -44.39 0.47 2.55
N ASN A 163 -44.57 0.40 3.88
CA ASN A 163 -44.55 1.59 4.75
C ASN A 163 -43.88 1.32 6.12
N ALA A 164 -42.64 0.84 6.11
CA ALA A 164 -41.80 0.82 7.31
C ALA A 164 -40.67 1.86 7.18
N SER A 165 -40.46 2.66 8.22
CA SER A 165 -39.33 3.58 8.31
C SER A 165 -38.02 2.81 8.12
N LEU A 166 -37.16 3.33 7.24
CA LEU A 166 -35.87 2.72 6.94
C LEU A 166 -35.07 2.56 8.23
N SER A 167 -34.78 1.32 8.59
CA SER A 167 -33.80 0.99 9.62
C SER A 167 -32.47 1.70 9.29
N PRO A 168 -31.74 2.26 10.27
CA PRO A 168 -30.45 2.89 10.04
C PRO A 168 -29.58 1.93 9.23
N SER A 169 -29.03 2.41 8.13
CA SER A 169 -28.16 1.62 7.26
C SER A 169 -27.14 0.89 8.13
N LYS A 170 -27.09 -0.45 8.03
CA LYS A 170 -26.04 -1.29 8.62
C LYS A 170 -24.68 -1.10 7.93
N ARG A 171 -24.37 0.11 7.48
CA ARG A 171 -22.99 0.50 7.24
C ARG A 171 -22.52 1.09 8.56
N THR A 172 -21.98 0.22 9.43
CA THR A 172 -21.02 0.66 10.42
C THR A 172 -19.92 1.36 9.63
N TYR A 173 -20.05 2.67 9.49
CA TYR A 173 -18.98 3.53 9.05
C TYR A 173 -17.85 3.22 10.03
N SER A 174 -16.80 2.56 9.56
CA SER A 174 -15.52 2.61 10.24
C SER A 174 -15.05 4.05 10.10
N SER A 175 -15.57 4.92 10.96
CA SER A 175 -14.90 6.15 11.30
C SER A 175 -13.58 5.70 11.91
N SER A 176 -12.50 5.77 11.12
CA SER A 176 -11.22 6.12 11.72
C SER A 176 -11.54 7.32 12.61
N LEU A 177 -11.28 7.24 13.92
CA LEU A 177 -11.37 8.41 14.79
C LEU A 177 -10.40 9.46 14.27
N VAL A 178 -10.84 10.26 13.32
CA VAL A 178 -10.14 11.47 12.92
C VAL A 178 -10.49 12.44 14.04
N LYS A 179 -9.60 12.55 15.04
CA LYS A 179 -9.61 13.70 15.96
C LYS A 179 -9.77 14.96 15.10
N GLY A 180 -10.79 15.75 15.44
CA GLY A 180 -11.32 16.82 14.61
C GLY A 180 -10.26 17.81 14.10
N GLY A 181 -10.55 18.38 12.93
CA GLY A 181 -10.04 19.69 12.52
C GLY A 181 -8.60 19.78 12.01
N ARG A 182 -7.92 18.69 11.64
CA ARG A 182 -6.56 18.78 11.07
C ARG A 182 -6.56 18.52 9.57
N ALA A 183 -6.05 19.50 8.81
CA ALA A 183 -5.80 19.41 7.38
C ALA A 183 -5.11 18.09 7.02
N THR A 184 -5.52 17.44 5.92
CA THR A 184 -4.91 16.20 5.44
C THR A 184 -3.39 16.37 5.41
N ALA A 185 -2.66 15.52 6.14
CA ALA A 185 -1.19 15.55 6.14
C ALA A 185 -0.71 15.40 4.70
N ASP A 186 0.31 16.19 4.34
CA ASP A 186 0.84 16.18 2.98
C ASP A 186 1.43 14.81 2.65
N ARG A 187 1.50 14.51 1.36
CA ARG A 187 2.19 13.33 0.87
C ARG A 187 3.10 13.73 -0.27
N VAL A 188 4.24 13.06 -0.35
CA VAL A 188 5.25 13.28 -1.37
C VAL A 188 5.27 12.08 -2.30
N HIS A 189 5.49 12.36 -3.58
CA HIS A 189 5.56 11.39 -4.65
C HIS A 189 6.91 10.68 -4.59
N ARG A 190 6.86 9.38 -4.31
CA ARG A 190 8.00 8.47 -4.32
C ARG A 190 7.92 7.58 -5.55
N ARG A 191 9.05 7.43 -6.22
CA ARG A 191 9.23 6.44 -7.28
C ARG A 191 10.21 5.39 -6.80
N VAL A 192 9.78 4.13 -6.89
CA VAL A 192 10.62 2.97 -6.59
C VAL A 192 10.68 2.09 -7.83
N ILE A 193 11.86 1.58 -8.14
CA ILE A 193 12.11 0.69 -9.28
C ILE A 193 12.78 -0.58 -8.76
N VAL A 194 12.21 -1.72 -9.12
CA VAL A 194 12.70 -3.04 -8.74
C VAL A 194 12.98 -3.91 -9.97
N GLN A 195 13.87 -4.89 -9.79
CA GLN A 195 14.31 -5.80 -10.84
C GLN A 195 13.33 -6.94 -11.09
N ASP A 196 12.60 -7.35 -10.04
CA ASP A 196 11.77 -8.54 -10.10
C ASP A 196 10.34 -8.21 -10.58
N TYR A 197 9.87 -9.01 -11.53
CA TYR A 197 8.52 -8.97 -12.06
C TYR A 197 7.87 -10.36 -11.97
N GLY A 198 6.64 -10.38 -11.49
CA GLY A 198 5.82 -11.59 -11.39
C GLY A 198 4.34 -11.25 -11.42
N LYS A 199 3.51 -12.28 -11.23
CA LYS A 199 2.06 -12.13 -11.03
C LYS A 199 1.70 -12.35 -9.57
N PRO A 200 0.61 -11.76 -9.06
CA PRO A 200 0.13 -12.07 -7.72
C PRO A 200 -0.03 -13.58 -7.53
N ILE A 201 0.28 -14.09 -6.33
CA ILE A 201 0.37 -15.53 -6.04
C ILE A 201 -0.93 -16.29 -6.38
N TYR A 202 -2.09 -15.64 -6.23
CA TYR A 202 -3.40 -16.23 -6.55
C TYR A 202 -3.61 -16.47 -8.06
N MET A 203 -2.71 -15.99 -8.92
CA MET A 203 -2.70 -16.23 -10.36
C MET A 203 -1.79 -17.39 -10.78
N ALA A 204 -1.19 -18.13 -9.83
CA ALA A 204 -0.37 -19.31 -10.13
C ALA A 204 -1.13 -20.31 -11.02
N ARG A 205 -0.44 -20.90 -12.01
CA ARG A 205 -1.06 -21.82 -13.00
C ARG A 205 -1.52 -23.15 -12.40
N SER A 206 -1.02 -23.53 -11.22
CA SER A 206 -1.39 -24.78 -10.55
C SER A 206 -1.32 -24.68 -9.03
N ARG A 207 -1.95 -25.63 -8.33
CA ARG A 207 -1.87 -25.75 -6.87
C ARG A 207 -0.45 -26.04 -6.39
N ALA A 208 0.31 -26.83 -7.14
CA ALA A 208 1.71 -27.12 -6.81
C ALA A 208 2.56 -25.85 -6.90
N SER A 209 2.39 -25.05 -7.96
CA SER A 209 3.05 -23.75 -8.11
C SER A 209 2.66 -22.77 -6.99
N LEU A 210 1.37 -22.71 -6.63
CA LEU A 210 0.89 -21.90 -5.52
C LEU A 210 1.59 -22.25 -4.19
N LEU A 211 1.68 -23.55 -3.87
CA LEU A 211 2.31 -24.00 -2.63
C LEU A 211 3.82 -23.75 -2.61
N ALA A 212 4.51 -24.01 -3.72
CA ALA A 212 5.94 -23.72 -3.85
C ALA A 212 6.24 -22.22 -3.75
N ALA A 213 5.37 -21.38 -4.32
CA ALA A 213 5.48 -19.93 -4.21
C ALA A 213 5.25 -19.46 -2.78
N LEU A 214 4.26 -20.03 -2.07
CA LEU A 214 3.97 -19.69 -0.68
C LEU A 214 5.16 -20.05 0.24
N GLU A 215 5.72 -21.25 0.08
CA GLU A 215 6.93 -21.68 0.79
C GLU A 215 8.10 -20.71 0.54
N SER A 216 8.33 -20.34 -0.72
CA SER A 216 9.40 -19.41 -1.10
C SER A 216 9.18 -18.01 -0.53
N CYS A 217 7.95 -17.51 -0.48
CA CYS A 217 7.60 -16.23 0.14
C CYS A 217 7.79 -16.25 1.66
N ILE A 218 7.46 -17.36 2.34
CA ILE A 218 7.73 -17.52 3.78
C ILE A 218 9.24 -17.51 4.04
N ALA A 219 10.02 -18.24 3.24
CA ALA A 219 11.49 -18.19 3.32
C ALA A 219 12.05 -16.78 3.03
N GLY A 220 11.42 -16.03 2.11
CA GLY A 220 11.76 -14.63 1.84
C GLY A 220 11.48 -13.71 3.03
N TYR A 221 10.34 -13.92 3.70
CA TYR A 221 9.99 -13.19 4.92
C TYR A 221 10.97 -13.51 6.05
N GLU A 222 11.29 -14.78 6.28
CA GLU A 222 12.29 -15.20 7.26
C GLU A 222 13.66 -14.56 6.97
N SER A 223 14.08 -14.54 5.70
CA SER A 223 15.32 -13.87 5.30
C SER A 223 15.28 -12.36 5.52
N LEU A 224 14.15 -11.71 5.26
CA LEU A 224 13.95 -10.27 5.48
C LEU A 224 14.06 -9.95 6.98
N TYR A 225 13.41 -10.75 7.82
CA TYR A 225 13.46 -10.63 9.27
C TYR A 225 14.89 -10.85 9.81
N THR A 226 15.47 -12.02 9.54
CA THR A 226 16.75 -12.42 10.14
C THR A 226 17.95 -11.63 9.62
N ARG A 227 17.99 -11.30 8.32
CA ARG A 227 19.13 -10.56 7.74
C ARG A 227 18.96 -9.06 7.86
N ALA A 228 17.76 -8.53 7.57
CA ALA A 228 17.52 -7.09 7.52
C ALA A 228 16.96 -6.47 8.81
N GLY A 229 16.41 -7.29 9.72
CA GLY A 229 15.77 -6.83 10.95
C GLY A 229 14.46 -6.11 10.68
N MET A 230 13.69 -6.58 9.68
CA MET A 230 12.48 -5.90 9.20
C MET A 230 11.25 -6.81 9.31
N LEU A 231 10.14 -6.21 9.73
CA LEU A 231 8.79 -6.78 9.66
C LEU A 231 8.06 -6.12 8.49
N GLN A 232 7.30 -6.89 7.72
CA GLN A 232 6.71 -6.41 6.46
C GLN A 232 5.36 -5.71 6.70
N CYS A 233 4.57 -6.15 7.68
CA CYS A 233 3.34 -5.51 8.17
C CYS A 233 2.15 -5.38 7.19
N ASP A 234 2.25 -5.95 5.98
CA ASP A 234 1.20 -5.97 4.97
C ASP A 234 1.27 -7.24 4.11
N ILE A 235 1.46 -8.40 4.77
CA ILE A 235 1.46 -9.68 4.08
C ILE A 235 0.04 -9.92 3.59
N SER A 236 -0.09 -10.11 2.28
CA SER A 236 -1.37 -10.36 1.64
C SER A 236 -1.15 -11.03 0.28
N PRO A 237 -2.14 -11.75 -0.28
CA PRO A 237 -2.03 -12.39 -1.60
C PRO A 237 -1.69 -11.44 -2.76
N ASN A 238 -1.83 -10.11 -2.57
CA ASN A 238 -1.45 -9.11 -3.57
C ASN A 238 0.03 -8.73 -3.52
N ASN A 239 0.69 -8.96 -2.38
CA ASN A 239 2.09 -8.62 -2.13
C ASN A 239 3.00 -9.85 -2.17
N LEU A 240 2.42 -11.04 -2.36
CA LEU A 240 3.13 -12.28 -2.68
C LEU A 240 3.10 -12.47 -4.20
N MET A 241 4.28 -12.65 -4.80
CA MET A 241 4.44 -12.75 -6.25
C MET A 241 4.94 -14.13 -6.65
N VAL A 242 4.54 -14.60 -7.83
CA VAL A 242 5.02 -15.81 -8.48
C VAL A 242 5.51 -15.50 -9.90
N ASN A 243 6.65 -16.07 -10.28
CA ASN A 243 7.24 -16.04 -11.61
C ASN A 243 7.31 -17.47 -12.16
N GLU A 244 6.41 -17.79 -13.08
CA GLU A 244 6.32 -19.09 -13.77
C GLU A 244 6.80 -18.98 -15.24
N ASP A 245 7.69 -18.03 -15.49
CA ASP A 245 8.33 -17.77 -16.77
C ASP A 245 9.82 -18.05 -16.61
N ASP A 246 10.28 -19.18 -17.18
CA ASP A 246 11.66 -19.65 -17.04
C ASP A 246 12.67 -18.73 -17.76
N ASP A 247 12.21 -17.94 -18.73
CA ASP A 247 13.02 -16.95 -19.44
C ASP A 247 13.13 -15.62 -18.67
N ASN A 248 12.35 -15.44 -17.60
CA ASN A 248 12.36 -14.24 -16.78
C ASN A 248 13.37 -14.39 -15.62
N PRO A 249 14.42 -13.54 -15.53
CA PRO A 249 15.47 -13.64 -14.52
C PRO A 249 15.05 -13.20 -13.10
N SER A 250 13.75 -13.00 -12.88
CA SER A 250 13.18 -12.68 -11.57
C SER A 250 13.14 -13.90 -10.65
N TRP A 251 13.10 -13.69 -9.34
CA TRP A 251 12.85 -14.77 -8.37
C TRP A 251 11.59 -15.58 -8.74
N HIS A 252 11.63 -16.91 -8.58
CA HIS A 252 10.47 -17.79 -8.81
C HIS A 252 9.25 -17.41 -7.96
N ALA A 253 9.47 -16.91 -6.75
CA ALA A 253 8.46 -16.25 -5.94
C ALA A 253 9.12 -15.29 -4.96
N PHE A 254 8.44 -14.20 -4.63
CA PHE A 254 9.04 -13.13 -3.84
C PHE A 254 8.00 -12.20 -3.20
N LEU A 255 8.41 -11.52 -2.14
CA LEU A 255 7.65 -10.45 -1.50
C LEU A 255 7.89 -9.11 -2.22
N ILE A 256 6.83 -8.31 -2.29
CA ILE A 256 6.88 -6.90 -2.70
C ILE A 256 6.28 -6.01 -1.61
N ASP A 257 6.37 -4.69 -1.83
CA ASP A 257 5.70 -3.66 -1.05
C ASP A 257 6.22 -3.56 0.41
N LEU A 258 7.29 -2.79 0.59
CA LEU A 258 7.86 -2.48 1.90
C LEU A 258 7.42 -1.10 2.43
N ASP A 259 6.41 -0.47 1.83
CA ASP A 259 5.91 0.87 2.23
C ASP A 259 5.39 0.94 3.68
N LEU A 260 5.01 -0.21 4.24
CA LEU A 260 4.51 -0.37 5.60
C LEU A 260 5.50 -1.07 6.52
N ALA A 261 6.64 -1.52 5.97
CA ALA A 261 7.61 -2.28 6.72
C ALA A 261 8.27 -1.41 7.81
N ILE A 262 8.69 -2.09 8.87
CA ILE A 262 9.22 -1.47 10.08
C ILE A 262 10.46 -2.23 10.54
N LYS A 263 11.37 -1.54 11.20
CA LYS A 263 12.48 -2.20 11.91
C LYS A 263 11.96 -2.88 13.17
N GLU A 264 12.45 -4.08 13.43
CA GLU A 264 12.09 -4.85 14.63
C GLU A 264 12.47 -4.09 15.91
N ASP A 265 13.66 -3.51 15.95
CA ASP A 265 14.25 -2.82 17.11
C ASP A 265 13.75 -1.38 17.30
N ARG A 266 12.65 -0.99 16.65
CA ARG A 266 12.14 0.38 16.73
C ARG A 266 11.66 0.73 18.14
N GLU A 267 12.09 1.88 18.63
CA GLU A 267 11.62 2.42 19.91
C GLU A 267 10.26 3.13 19.80
N LYS A 268 9.85 3.53 18.59
CA LYS A 268 8.66 4.36 18.33
C LYS A 268 7.77 3.78 17.23
N PRO A 269 6.45 4.07 17.26
CA PRO A 269 5.54 3.71 16.17
C PRO A 269 5.96 4.33 14.82
N SER A 270 5.62 3.69 13.69
CA SER A 270 6.04 4.02 12.32
C SER A 270 5.43 5.30 11.73
N GLY A 271 5.17 6.32 12.55
CA GLY A 271 4.60 7.61 12.14
C GLY A 271 3.17 7.54 11.57
N SER A 272 2.59 6.35 11.45
CA SER A 272 1.26 6.15 10.85
C SER A 272 0.17 6.65 11.78
N ARG A 273 -0.70 7.51 11.25
CA ARG A 273 -1.88 8.01 11.98
C ARG A 273 -3.00 6.97 11.90
N GLY A 274 -2.83 5.85 12.62
CA GLY A 274 -3.81 4.75 12.74
C GLY A 274 -3.31 3.39 12.24
N LYS A 275 -4.18 2.37 12.32
CA LYS A 275 -3.94 1.00 11.83
C LYS A 275 -3.77 1.00 10.31
N THR A 276 -2.63 0.47 9.84
CA THR A 276 -2.27 0.37 8.41
C THR A 276 -2.01 -1.08 8.04
N GLY A 277 -2.22 -1.44 6.77
CA GLY A 277 -2.16 -2.80 6.27
C GLY A 277 -3.53 -3.31 5.81
N THR A 278 -3.53 -4.46 5.13
CA THR A 278 -4.73 -5.06 4.57
C THR A 278 -5.56 -5.71 5.68
N ARG A 279 -6.63 -5.04 6.12
CA ARG A 279 -7.44 -5.41 7.31
C ARG A 279 -7.90 -6.87 7.37
N ALA A 280 -8.18 -7.51 6.23
CA ALA A 280 -8.63 -8.90 6.19
C ALA A 280 -7.52 -9.92 6.50
N PHE A 281 -6.25 -9.50 6.36
CA PHE A 281 -5.06 -10.31 6.62
C PHE A 281 -4.29 -9.78 7.84
N MET A 282 -4.80 -8.76 8.53
CA MET A 282 -4.15 -8.22 9.74
C MET A 282 -4.40 -9.16 10.91
N ALA A 283 -3.34 -9.54 11.62
CA ALA A 283 -3.43 -10.37 12.82
C ALA A 283 -4.40 -9.81 13.86
N ILE A 284 -5.09 -10.69 14.60
CA ILE A 284 -6.15 -10.31 15.54
C ILE A 284 -5.61 -9.41 16.66
N GLY A 285 -4.42 -9.69 17.21
CA GLY A 285 -3.80 -8.89 18.28
C GLY A 285 -3.54 -7.45 17.86
N VAL A 286 -3.05 -7.25 16.64
CA VAL A 286 -2.85 -5.91 16.04
C VAL A 286 -4.20 -5.23 15.75
N LEU A 287 -5.19 -5.99 15.27
CA LEU A 287 -6.48 -5.43 14.86
C LEU A 287 -7.38 -5.07 16.04
N LEU A 288 -7.38 -5.82 17.13
CA LEU A 288 -8.34 -5.68 18.24
C LEU A 288 -7.70 -5.22 19.55
N GLU A 289 -6.45 -5.60 19.80
CA GLU A 289 -5.81 -5.46 21.11
C GLU A 289 -4.72 -4.37 21.14
N ASP A 290 -4.53 -3.66 20.02
CA ASP A 290 -3.53 -2.61 19.82
C ASP A 290 -2.09 -3.08 20.17
N GLU A 291 -1.83 -4.37 19.94
CA GLU A 291 -0.50 -4.96 20.16
C GLU A 291 0.56 -4.36 19.23
N MET A 292 1.79 -4.33 19.72
CA MET A 292 2.93 -3.98 18.88
C MET A 292 3.17 -5.09 17.86
N HIS A 293 3.26 -4.70 16.59
CA HIS A 293 3.50 -5.64 15.50
C HIS A 293 4.84 -6.38 15.70
N SER A 294 4.77 -7.70 15.95
CA SER A 294 5.90 -8.63 15.96
C SER A 294 5.92 -9.52 14.71
N PHE A 295 6.97 -10.34 14.58
CA PHE A 295 7.09 -11.28 13.46
C PHE A 295 5.97 -12.33 13.43
N MET A 296 5.37 -12.67 14.58
CA MET A 296 4.29 -13.65 14.65
C MET A 296 3.04 -13.18 13.91
N HIS A 297 2.79 -11.86 13.90
CA HIS A 297 1.65 -11.30 13.19
C HIS A 297 1.80 -11.39 11.67
N ASP A 298 3.01 -11.15 11.15
CA ASP A 298 3.27 -11.35 9.72
C ASP A 298 3.14 -12.83 9.32
N LEU A 299 3.54 -13.76 10.21
CA LEU A 299 3.32 -15.20 9.99
C LEU A 299 1.83 -15.58 10.02
N GLU A 300 1.04 -15.01 10.93
CA GLU A 300 -0.41 -15.19 10.97
C GLU A 300 -1.05 -14.73 9.65
N SER A 301 -0.59 -13.61 9.09
CA SER A 301 -1.09 -13.06 7.82
C SER A 301 -0.87 -13.93 6.57
N PHE A 302 -0.02 -14.96 6.63
CA PHE A 302 0.15 -15.92 5.52
C PHE A 302 -1.03 -16.92 5.41
N PHE A 303 -1.87 -17.04 6.43
CA PHE A 303 -2.92 -18.06 6.54
C PHE A 303 -4.33 -17.45 6.77
#